data_AF-A0A352A2J9-F1
#
_entry.id   AF-A0A352A2J9-F1
#
_cell.length_a   1.000
_cell.length_b   1.000
_cell.length_c   1.000
_cell.angle_alpha   90.00
_cell.angle_beta   90.00
_cell.angle_gamma   90.00
#
_symmetry.space_group_name_H-M   'P 1'
#
loop_
_entity.id
_entity.type
_entity.pdbx_description
1 polymer ?
#
loop_
_entity_poly.entity_id
_entity_poly.type
_entity_poly.pdbx_seq_one_letter_code
_entity_poly.pdbx_strand_id
1 'polypeptide(L)'
;MKKMIKILMRGLELIQLNKEQLIEKNKMYWQKRAEQRLISSEQKALRFEKDLKKQFNLVYKRIEAEISQLYFKYASDTGLEYNEVIKLLNGKERKKFQKSLEFYIEKANDEGYSREFKNYLRGLSTKARIDRLEALKANIRYEVNSLYEKYFKENTQITFEDILNDTYYNTVFDIQSLVINVSFNRISPNTLQALLEYPYCGKNYSQLIWGHVENFSNKLETILTAGIIQGKSNQKMADDLMKATETEYKSAIRLVRTETNYISNQATLSAYNNCNVERYMFLATLDLRTSELCKDKDNKDYKLDEAVVGFNYPPLHPHCRSTTIPFFEDLEEFDNTKSLSYEEWYKKYVVNDSNMNIAEKAIKNKSADKKQYKKYKSILGSDAPKTFEDFQNTKYYNVEKYSEIKKSYSSKNRMLKKQKNNNDI
;
A
#
# COMPACT_ATOMS: atom_id res chain seq x y z
N MET A 1 63.92 31.79 9.22
CA MET A 1 63.72 30.36 9.57
C MET A 1 62.58 30.11 10.55
N LYS A 2 62.62 30.58 11.82
CA LYS A 2 61.54 30.33 12.82
C LYS A 2 60.13 30.79 12.40
N LYS A 3 60.01 31.88 11.62
CA LYS A 3 58.73 32.38 11.09
C LYS A 3 58.16 31.51 9.96
N MET A 4 59.03 30.92 9.12
CA MET A 4 58.67 30.01 8.04
C MET A 4 58.26 28.63 8.58
N ILE A 5 58.96 28.13 9.59
CA ILE A 5 58.59 26.88 10.29
C ILE A 5 57.24 27.06 11.01
N LYS A 6 56.95 28.22 11.62
CA LYS A 6 55.67 28.48 12.27
C LYS A 6 54.49 28.63 11.28
N ILE A 7 54.75 29.05 10.04
CA ILE A 7 53.76 29.11 8.96
C ILE A 7 53.55 27.74 8.31
N LEU A 8 54.62 26.95 8.13
CA LEU A 8 54.52 25.55 7.68
C LEU A 8 53.84 24.65 8.73
N MET A 9 54.12 24.85 10.02
CA MET A 9 53.44 24.14 11.12
C MET A 9 51.98 24.55 11.24
N ARG A 10 51.64 25.84 11.04
CA ARG A 10 50.22 26.29 10.93
C ARG A 10 49.52 25.82 9.65
N GLY A 11 50.26 25.62 8.56
CA GLY A 11 49.75 25.07 7.30
C GLY A 11 49.55 23.56 7.35
N LEU A 12 50.36 22.84 8.13
CA LEU A 12 50.22 21.42 8.42
C LEU A 12 49.13 21.13 9.48
N GLU A 13 48.90 22.05 10.42
CA GLU A 13 47.77 22.00 11.36
C GLU A 13 46.40 22.25 10.69
N LEU A 14 46.36 22.62 9.40
CA LEU A 14 45.13 22.98 8.67
C LEU A 14 44.63 21.95 7.63
N ILE A 15 45.26 20.78 7.45
CA ILE A 15 44.91 19.87 6.32
C ILE A 15 44.79 18.37 6.70
N GLN A 16 44.50 18.01 7.95
CA GLN A 16 43.99 16.67 8.24
C GLN A 16 42.87 16.76 9.26
N LEU A 17 41.63 16.50 8.83
CA LEU A 17 40.56 16.15 9.76
C LEU A 17 41.11 15.01 10.63
N ASN A 18 41.13 15.19 11.95
CA ASN A 18 41.46 14.06 12.81
C ASN A 18 40.38 12.96 12.62
N LYS A 19 40.70 11.71 12.96
CA LYS A 19 39.81 10.57 12.72
C LYS A 19 38.39 10.80 13.26
N GLU A 20 38.26 11.46 14.41
CA GLU A 20 36.98 11.81 15.03
C GLU A 20 36.16 12.81 14.19
N GLN A 21 36.80 13.87 13.67
CA GLN A 21 36.13 14.85 12.81
C GLN A 21 35.70 14.24 11.46
N LEU A 22 36.47 13.29 10.94
CA LEU A 22 36.12 12.58 9.71
C LEU A 22 34.92 11.64 9.93
N ILE A 23 34.85 10.95 11.07
CA ILE A 23 33.70 10.13 11.49
C ILE A 23 32.45 11.01 11.62
N GLU A 24 32.55 12.15 12.28
CA GLU A 24 31.40 13.05 12.47
C GLU A 24 30.88 13.62 11.15
N LYS A 25 31.78 14.07 10.26
CA LYS A 25 31.41 14.55 8.93
C LYS A 25 30.73 13.47 8.09
N ASN A 26 31.22 12.23 8.15
CA ASN A 26 30.60 11.08 7.50
C ASN A 26 29.20 10.80 8.04
N LYS A 27 29.06 10.77 9.37
CA LYS A 27 27.78 10.57 10.04
C LYS A 27 26.76 11.63 9.63
N MET A 28 27.14 12.91 9.65
CA MET A 28 26.27 14.01 9.22
C MET A 28 25.83 13.88 7.75
N TYR A 29 26.74 13.48 6.85
CA TYR A 29 26.40 13.22 5.45
C TYR A 29 25.30 12.16 5.34
N TRP A 30 25.52 11.01 5.99
CA TRP A 30 24.60 9.89 5.90
C TRP A 30 23.25 10.16 6.58
N GLN A 31 23.26 10.87 7.71
CA GLN A 31 22.05 11.33 8.38
C GLN A 31 21.20 12.20 7.45
N LYS A 32 21.81 13.17 6.77
CA LYS A 32 21.10 14.05 5.84
C LYS A 32 20.46 13.28 4.68
N ARG A 33 21.14 12.28 4.13
CA ARG A 33 20.59 11.42 3.06
C ARG A 33 19.46 10.53 3.56
N ALA A 34 19.62 9.93 4.73
CA ALA A 34 18.58 9.12 5.35
C ALA A 34 17.32 9.95 5.68
N GLU A 35 17.50 11.18 6.16
CA GLU A 35 16.40 12.12 6.40
C GLU A 35 15.67 12.48 5.10
N GLN A 36 16.40 12.77 4.00
CA GLN A 36 15.80 13.02 2.69
C GLN A 36 14.95 11.85 2.20
N ARG A 37 15.45 10.61 2.32
CA ARG A 37 14.70 9.40 1.93
C ARG A 37 13.47 9.19 2.82
N LEU A 38 13.61 9.38 4.13
CA LEU A 38 12.49 9.31 5.08
C LEU A 38 11.40 10.33 4.69
N ILE A 39 11.77 11.58 4.43
CA ILE A 39 10.83 12.62 3.99
C ILE A 39 10.13 12.22 2.68
N SER A 40 10.85 11.68 1.69
CA SER A 40 10.24 11.19 0.43
C SER A 40 9.18 10.12 0.70
N SER A 41 9.52 9.12 1.52
CA SER A 41 8.60 8.02 1.86
C SER A 41 7.36 8.51 2.63
N GLU A 42 7.54 9.43 3.57
CA GLU A 42 6.47 10.04 4.36
C GLU A 42 5.54 10.92 3.51
N GLN A 43 6.08 11.66 2.53
CA GLN A 43 5.26 12.42 1.59
C GLN A 43 4.39 11.51 0.71
N LYS A 44 4.93 10.36 0.26
CA LYS A 44 4.18 9.34 -0.48
C LYS A 44 3.05 8.76 0.38
N ALA A 45 3.33 8.39 1.62
CA ALA A 45 2.32 7.92 2.58
C ALA A 45 1.25 8.99 2.86
N LEU A 46 1.63 10.26 2.99
CA LEU A 46 0.69 11.36 3.22
C LEU A 46 -0.28 11.57 2.04
N ARG A 47 0.19 11.38 0.79
CA ARG A 47 -0.71 11.40 -0.38
C ARG A 47 -1.73 10.29 -0.30
N PHE A 48 -1.28 9.06 0.01
CA PHE A 48 -2.18 7.93 0.18
C PHE A 48 -3.18 8.15 1.32
N GLU A 49 -2.73 8.66 2.47
CA GLU A 49 -3.58 9.00 3.62
C GLU A 49 -4.70 9.99 3.27
N LYS A 50 -4.39 11.04 2.50
CA LYS A 50 -5.37 12.04 2.05
C LYS A 50 -6.44 11.42 1.16
N ASP A 51 -6.04 10.55 0.23
CA ASP A 51 -6.98 9.88 -0.66
C ASP A 51 -7.81 8.84 0.08
N LEU A 52 -7.20 8.10 1.01
CA LEU A 52 -7.88 7.14 1.85
C LEU A 52 -8.96 7.81 2.71
N LYS A 53 -8.68 9.00 3.28
CA LYS A 53 -9.67 9.79 4.03
C LYS A 53 -10.91 10.09 3.19
N LYS A 54 -10.72 10.48 1.93
CA LYS A 54 -11.83 10.77 1.00
C LYS A 54 -12.68 9.51 0.81
N GLN A 55 -12.05 8.35 0.63
CA GLN A 55 -12.78 7.10 0.40
C GLN A 55 -13.57 6.63 1.63
N PHE A 56 -13.00 6.73 2.84
CA PHE A 56 -13.73 6.46 4.08
C PHE A 56 -14.95 7.38 4.22
N ASN A 57 -14.79 8.68 3.94
CA ASN A 57 -15.90 9.62 3.98
C ASN A 57 -17.00 9.30 2.94
N LEU A 58 -16.62 8.81 1.76
CA LEU A 58 -17.59 8.39 0.73
C LEU A 58 -18.38 7.16 1.17
N VAL A 59 -17.71 6.17 1.77
CA VAL A 59 -18.36 4.97 2.32
C VAL A 59 -19.33 5.33 3.43
N TYR A 60 -18.90 6.19 4.37
CA TYR A 60 -19.77 6.72 5.41
C TYR A 60 -21.03 7.37 4.82
N LYS A 61 -20.87 8.29 3.85
CA LYS A 61 -22.00 8.98 3.22
C LYS A 61 -22.98 8.03 2.54
N ARG A 62 -22.49 6.95 1.91
CA ARG A 62 -23.37 5.94 1.29
C ARG A 62 -24.17 5.17 2.34
N ILE A 63 -23.51 4.73 3.40
CA ILE A 63 -24.14 3.99 4.50
C ILE A 63 -25.16 4.88 5.22
N GLU A 64 -24.81 6.13 5.52
CA GLU A 64 -25.69 7.10 6.16
C GLU A 64 -26.91 7.40 5.28
N ALA A 65 -26.73 7.62 3.97
CA ALA A 65 -27.85 7.86 3.07
C ALA A 65 -28.86 6.71 3.03
N GLU A 66 -28.39 5.46 3.09
CA GLU A 66 -29.28 4.30 3.10
C GLU A 66 -30.02 4.12 4.42
N ILE A 67 -29.35 4.42 5.53
CA ILE A 67 -29.97 4.44 6.85
C ILE A 67 -30.99 5.57 6.92
N SER A 68 -30.66 6.77 6.44
CA SER A 68 -31.59 7.89 6.34
C SER A 68 -32.84 7.52 5.51
N GLN A 69 -32.68 6.85 4.36
CA GLN A 69 -33.80 6.35 3.56
C GLN A 69 -34.68 5.35 4.33
N LEU A 70 -34.08 4.53 5.20
CA LEU A 70 -34.83 3.65 6.10
C LEU A 70 -35.73 4.50 7.01
N TYR A 71 -35.16 5.43 7.77
CA TYR A 71 -35.91 6.28 8.70
C TYR A 71 -36.99 7.12 8.02
N PHE A 72 -36.69 7.74 6.88
CA PHE A 72 -37.66 8.58 6.16
C PHE A 72 -38.88 7.79 5.69
N LYS A 73 -38.67 6.60 5.11
CA LYS A 73 -39.77 5.77 4.61
C LYS A 73 -40.70 5.32 5.73
N TYR A 74 -40.15 5.01 6.90
CA TYR A 74 -40.95 4.61 8.06
C TYR A 74 -41.63 5.79 8.76
N ALA A 75 -41.04 6.99 8.71
CA ALA A 75 -41.70 8.20 9.21
C ALA A 75 -42.86 8.67 8.32
N SER A 76 -42.80 8.43 7.00
CA SER A 76 -43.85 8.86 6.05
C SER A 76 -44.97 7.85 5.87
N ASP A 77 -44.69 6.55 5.97
CA ASP A 77 -45.66 5.49 5.59
C ASP A 77 -46.56 5.07 6.76
N THR A 78 -46.23 5.44 8.00
CA THR A 78 -46.94 4.99 9.20
C THR A 78 -46.98 6.11 10.24
N GLY A 79 -48.15 6.68 10.53
CA GLY A 79 -48.36 7.51 11.73
C GLY A 79 -48.30 6.69 13.03
N LEU A 80 -47.40 5.70 13.10
CA LEU A 80 -47.31 4.67 14.12
C LEU A 80 -46.02 4.84 14.93
N GLU A 81 -46.07 4.41 16.19
CA GLU A 81 -44.90 4.32 17.06
C GLU A 81 -43.79 3.49 16.41
N TYR A 82 -42.54 3.88 16.70
CA TYR A 82 -41.29 3.20 16.33
C TYR A 82 -41.30 1.67 16.50
N ASN A 83 -42.14 1.15 17.41
CA ASN A 83 -42.29 -0.27 17.71
C ASN A 83 -42.94 -1.09 16.57
N GLU A 84 -43.73 -0.48 15.67
CA GLU A 84 -44.34 -1.18 14.53
C GLU A 84 -43.44 -1.24 13.28
N VAL A 85 -42.44 -0.35 13.19
CA VAL A 85 -41.46 -0.24 12.09
C VAL A 85 -40.58 -1.49 11.93
N ILE A 86 -40.43 -2.27 13.00
CA ILE A 86 -39.68 -3.55 13.00
C ILE A 86 -40.44 -4.64 12.20
N LYS A 87 -41.75 -4.50 12.00
CA LYS A 87 -42.56 -5.46 11.25
C LYS A 87 -42.80 -4.98 9.83
N LEU A 88 -42.04 -5.57 8.90
CA LEU A 88 -42.34 -5.77 7.47
C LEU A 88 -41.47 -5.01 6.46
N LEU A 89 -40.87 -5.81 5.59
CA LEU A 89 -40.60 -5.47 4.20
C LEU A 89 -41.85 -5.72 3.35
N ASN A 90 -42.12 -4.87 2.38
CA ASN A 90 -43.09 -5.20 1.32
C ASN A 90 -42.41 -5.94 0.15
N GLY A 91 -43.18 -6.67 -0.67
CA GLY A 91 -42.63 -7.51 -1.75
C GLY A 91 -41.82 -6.77 -2.83
N LYS A 92 -41.96 -5.43 -2.95
CA LYS A 92 -41.18 -4.61 -3.89
C LYS A 92 -39.74 -4.41 -3.41
N GLU A 93 -39.53 -4.26 -2.10
CA GLU A 93 -38.18 -4.10 -1.52
C GLU A 93 -37.36 -5.39 -1.64
N ARG A 94 -38.01 -6.54 -1.53
CA ARG A 94 -37.38 -7.85 -1.78
C ARG A 94 -36.78 -7.93 -3.18
N LYS A 95 -37.53 -7.54 -4.22
CA LYS A 95 -37.04 -7.53 -5.61
C LYS A 95 -35.87 -6.56 -5.79
N LYS A 96 -35.92 -5.40 -5.15
CA LYS A 96 -34.80 -4.42 -5.18
C LYS A 96 -33.56 -5.01 -4.52
N PHE A 97 -33.70 -5.66 -3.36
CA PHE A 97 -32.58 -6.29 -2.68
C PHE A 97 -31.99 -7.47 -3.45
N GLN A 98 -32.82 -8.34 -4.05
CA GLN A 98 -32.32 -9.43 -4.89
C GLN A 98 -31.44 -8.91 -6.04
N LYS A 99 -31.86 -7.83 -6.72
CA LYS A 99 -31.03 -7.19 -7.76
C LYS A 99 -29.72 -6.64 -7.21
N SER A 100 -29.74 -5.99 -6.03
CA SER A 100 -28.52 -5.53 -5.36
C SER A 100 -27.59 -6.69 -4.99
N LEU A 101 -28.14 -7.79 -4.48
CA LEU A 101 -27.39 -8.98 -4.08
C LEU A 101 -26.78 -9.70 -5.29
N GLU A 102 -27.52 -9.83 -6.39
CA GLU A 102 -27.00 -10.33 -7.68
C GLU A 102 -25.81 -9.49 -8.14
N PHE A 103 -25.96 -8.15 -8.11
CA PHE A 103 -24.88 -7.23 -8.42
C PHE A 103 -23.67 -7.40 -7.48
N TYR A 104 -23.88 -7.55 -6.17
CA TYR A 104 -22.79 -7.78 -5.22
C TYR A 104 -22.07 -9.09 -5.48
N ILE A 105 -22.79 -10.17 -5.78
CA ILE A 105 -22.22 -11.49 -6.09
C ILE A 105 -21.41 -11.42 -7.38
N GLU A 106 -21.94 -10.79 -8.43
CA GLU A 106 -21.24 -10.58 -9.70
C GLU A 106 -19.93 -9.82 -9.47
N LYS A 107 -20.00 -8.67 -8.80
CA LYS A 107 -18.80 -7.88 -8.46
C LYS A 107 -17.82 -8.65 -7.59
N ALA A 108 -18.32 -9.42 -6.63
CA ALA A 108 -17.49 -10.19 -5.74
C ALA A 108 -16.75 -11.33 -6.45
N ASN A 109 -17.33 -11.93 -7.48
CA ASN A 109 -16.69 -12.97 -8.27
C ASN A 109 -15.55 -12.42 -9.15
N ASP A 110 -15.71 -11.21 -9.70
CA ASP A 110 -14.72 -10.58 -10.58
C ASP A 110 -13.50 -9.99 -9.86
N GLU A 111 -13.61 -9.74 -8.55
CA GLU A 111 -12.60 -9.05 -7.74
C GLU A 111 -12.03 -9.94 -6.62
N GLY A 112 -10.91 -9.51 -6.02
CA GLY A 112 -10.13 -10.25 -5.03
C GLY A 112 -10.68 -10.22 -3.60
N TYR A 113 -12.01 -10.14 -3.44
CA TYR A 113 -12.66 -10.18 -2.14
C TYR A 113 -12.35 -11.46 -1.34
N SER A 114 -12.44 -11.36 -0.01
CA SER A 114 -12.24 -12.51 0.89
C SER A 114 -13.23 -13.65 0.63
N ARG A 115 -12.80 -14.88 0.91
CA ARG A 115 -13.65 -16.08 0.74
C ARG A 115 -14.85 -16.02 1.68
N GLU A 116 -14.65 -15.50 2.87
CA GLU A 116 -15.64 -15.27 3.91
C GLU A 116 -16.75 -14.35 3.39
N PHE A 117 -16.39 -13.23 2.75
CA PHE A 117 -17.36 -12.30 2.19
C PHE A 117 -18.14 -12.91 1.01
N LYS A 118 -17.45 -13.65 0.12
CA LYS A 118 -18.13 -14.37 -0.98
C LYS A 118 -19.12 -15.41 -0.46
N ASN A 119 -18.75 -16.16 0.58
CA ASN A 119 -19.62 -17.13 1.22
C ASN A 119 -20.81 -16.47 1.92
N TYR A 120 -20.59 -15.32 2.58
CA TYR A 120 -21.66 -14.53 3.17
C TYR A 120 -22.72 -14.14 2.14
N LEU A 121 -22.31 -13.58 1.00
CA LEU A 121 -23.25 -13.20 -0.07
C LEU A 121 -24.00 -14.41 -0.65
N ARG A 122 -23.31 -15.54 -0.86
CA ARG A 122 -23.94 -16.79 -1.33
C ARG A 122 -24.96 -17.31 -0.32
N GLY A 123 -24.61 -17.32 0.97
CA GLY A 123 -25.52 -17.71 2.05
C GLY A 123 -26.79 -16.87 2.04
N LEU A 124 -26.67 -15.55 1.88
CA LEU A 124 -27.82 -14.67 1.71
C LEU A 124 -28.65 -15.03 0.47
N SER A 125 -28.03 -15.33 -0.67
CA SER A 125 -28.77 -15.63 -1.90
C SER A 125 -29.64 -16.90 -1.81
N THR A 126 -29.27 -17.83 -0.92
CA THR A 126 -30.03 -19.07 -0.69
C THR A 126 -31.23 -18.88 0.24
N LYS A 127 -31.33 -17.75 0.94
CA LYS A 127 -32.44 -17.50 1.87
C LYS A 127 -33.74 -17.23 1.12
N ALA A 128 -34.81 -17.94 1.50
CA ALA A 128 -36.14 -17.75 0.91
C ALA A 128 -36.74 -16.37 1.26
N ARG A 129 -36.44 -15.85 2.46
CA ARG A 129 -36.84 -14.52 2.94
C ARG A 129 -35.64 -13.86 3.61
N ILE A 130 -35.47 -12.57 3.35
CA ILE A 130 -34.41 -11.73 3.92
C ILE A 130 -35.11 -10.47 4.42
N ASP A 131 -34.82 -10.05 5.64
CA ASP A 131 -35.40 -8.84 6.22
C ASP A 131 -34.64 -7.56 5.82
N ARG A 132 -35.22 -6.38 6.11
CA ARG A 132 -34.63 -5.09 5.69
C ARG A 132 -33.30 -4.82 6.39
N LEU A 133 -33.19 -5.27 7.64
CA LEU A 133 -32.00 -5.10 8.47
C LEU A 133 -30.86 -5.96 7.91
N GLU A 134 -31.12 -7.20 7.55
CA GLU A 134 -30.19 -8.09 6.85
C GLU A 134 -29.75 -7.50 5.51
N ALA A 135 -30.68 -6.93 4.74
CA ALA A 135 -30.34 -6.26 3.48
C ALA A 135 -29.39 -5.07 3.68
N LEU A 136 -29.63 -4.26 4.72
CA LEU A 136 -28.80 -3.11 5.06
C LEU A 136 -27.42 -3.54 5.60
N LYS A 137 -27.36 -4.58 6.43
CA LYS A 137 -26.12 -5.21 6.89
C LYS A 137 -25.29 -5.73 5.71
N ALA A 138 -25.92 -6.39 4.75
CA ALA A 138 -25.26 -6.86 3.53
C ALA A 138 -24.67 -5.70 2.72
N ASN A 139 -25.37 -4.57 2.64
CA ASN A 139 -24.84 -3.40 1.97
C ASN A 139 -23.64 -2.77 2.71
N ILE A 140 -23.75 -2.60 4.04
CA ILE A 140 -22.62 -2.14 4.87
C ILE A 140 -21.38 -3.00 4.61
N ARG A 141 -21.51 -4.34 4.66
CA ARG A 141 -20.40 -5.24 4.35
C ARG A 141 -19.86 -5.03 2.95
N TYR A 142 -20.74 -4.87 1.94
CA TYR A 142 -20.31 -4.64 0.57
C TYR A 142 -19.54 -3.33 0.41
N GLU A 143 -20.03 -2.21 0.96
CA GLU A 143 -19.35 -0.91 0.86
C GLU A 143 -17.98 -0.93 1.55
N VAL A 144 -17.89 -1.53 2.75
CA VAL A 144 -16.61 -1.69 3.46
C VAL A 144 -15.66 -2.59 2.68
N ASN A 145 -16.11 -3.75 2.22
CA ASN A 145 -15.26 -4.64 1.43
C ASN A 145 -14.79 -3.98 0.12
N SER A 146 -15.69 -3.25 -0.54
CA SER A 146 -15.40 -2.54 -1.80
C SER A 146 -14.39 -1.42 -1.58
N LEU A 147 -14.40 -0.73 -0.44
CA LEU A 147 -13.37 0.26 -0.07
C LEU A 147 -11.98 -0.38 -0.10
N TYR A 148 -11.83 -1.51 0.57
CA TYR A 148 -10.55 -2.17 0.73
C TYR A 148 -10.05 -2.82 -0.56
N GLU A 149 -10.91 -3.51 -1.30
CA GLU A 149 -10.50 -4.17 -2.54
C GLU A 149 -10.21 -3.17 -3.68
N LYS A 150 -11.02 -2.11 -3.82
CA LYS A 150 -10.87 -1.18 -4.96
C LYS A 150 -9.85 -0.09 -4.71
N TYR A 151 -9.82 0.48 -3.52
CA TYR A 151 -9.00 1.67 -3.24
C TYR A 151 -7.78 1.32 -2.41
N PHE A 152 -7.97 0.58 -1.31
CA PHE A 152 -6.87 0.33 -0.38
C PHE A 152 -5.79 -0.54 -1.03
N LYS A 153 -6.17 -1.67 -1.59
CA LYS A 153 -5.25 -2.63 -2.21
C LYS A 153 -4.48 -2.03 -3.39
N GLU A 154 -5.18 -1.38 -4.32
CA GLU A 154 -4.54 -0.77 -5.49
C GLU A 154 -3.62 0.39 -5.13
N ASN A 155 -4.08 1.31 -4.29
CA ASN A 155 -3.25 2.46 -3.90
C ASN A 155 -2.09 2.03 -3.00
N THR A 156 -2.28 1.01 -2.15
CA THR A 156 -1.18 0.40 -1.40
C THR A 156 -0.11 -0.08 -2.36
N GLN A 157 -0.48 -0.94 -3.33
CA GLN A 157 0.48 -1.55 -4.24
C GLN A 157 1.30 -0.46 -4.95
N ILE A 158 0.63 0.55 -5.52
CA ILE A 158 1.30 1.64 -6.24
C ILE A 158 2.21 2.44 -5.31
N THR A 159 1.72 2.82 -4.12
CA THR A 159 2.48 3.65 -3.17
C THR A 159 3.69 2.91 -2.63
N PHE A 160 3.54 1.63 -2.30
CA PHE A 160 4.60 0.80 -1.73
C PHE A 160 5.62 0.39 -2.79
N GLU A 161 5.21 0.11 -4.03
CA GLU A 161 6.14 -0.06 -5.16
C GLU A 161 7.00 1.19 -5.36
N ASP A 162 6.40 2.38 -5.32
CA ASP A 162 7.11 3.66 -5.47
C ASP A 162 8.08 3.91 -4.30
N ILE A 163 7.66 3.68 -3.06
CA ILE A 163 8.53 3.82 -1.87
C ILE A 163 9.70 2.83 -1.92
N LEU A 164 9.43 1.57 -2.27
CA LEU A 164 10.43 0.51 -2.32
C LEU A 164 11.52 0.84 -3.35
N ASN A 165 11.12 1.14 -4.59
CA ASN A 165 12.06 1.46 -5.66
C ASN A 165 12.85 2.74 -5.36
N ASP A 166 12.16 3.82 -4.98
CA ASP A 166 12.80 5.09 -4.69
C ASP A 166 13.80 4.98 -3.54
N THR A 167 13.42 4.32 -2.44
CA THR A 167 14.32 4.15 -1.30
C THR A 167 15.53 3.29 -1.68
N TYR A 168 15.32 2.19 -2.40
CA TYR A 168 16.38 1.28 -2.83
C TYR A 168 17.40 2.00 -3.72
N TYR A 169 16.95 2.61 -4.83
CA TYR A 169 17.83 3.21 -5.82
C TYR A 169 18.52 4.48 -5.30
N ASN A 170 17.86 5.31 -4.49
CA ASN A 170 18.55 6.44 -3.84
C ASN A 170 19.60 5.95 -2.83
N THR A 171 19.33 4.87 -2.08
CA THR A 171 20.32 4.31 -1.15
C THR A 171 21.55 3.80 -1.90
N VAL A 172 21.36 3.05 -2.99
CA VAL A 172 22.46 2.59 -3.86
C VAL A 172 23.22 3.79 -4.44
N PHE A 173 22.52 4.79 -4.97
CA PHE A 173 23.14 6.00 -5.51
C PHE A 173 24.01 6.72 -4.49
N ASP A 174 23.49 6.90 -3.27
CA ASP A 174 24.23 7.55 -2.19
C ASP A 174 25.50 6.76 -1.82
N ILE A 175 25.45 5.42 -1.83
CA ILE A 175 26.61 4.55 -1.60
C ILE A 175 27.61 4.61 -2.74
N GLN A 176 27.17 4.46 -3.99
CA GLN A 176 28.06 4.53 -5.15
C GLN A 176 28.69 5.91 -5.35
N SER A 177 28.02 6.98 -4.91
CA SER A 177 28.56 8.34 -4.97
C SER A 177 29.72 8.55 -4.00
N LEU A 178 29.87 7.69 -2.99
CA LEU A 178 30.93 7.77 -1.99
C LEU A 178 31.97 6.66 -2.10
N VAL A 179 31.55 5.44 -2.47
CA VAL A 179 32.41 4.27 -2.57
C VAL A 179 32.61 3.93 -4.04
N ILE A 180 33.84 4.12 -4.52
CA ILE A 180 34.23 3.81 -5.90
C ILE A 180 34.12 2.29 -6.12
N ASN A 181 33.57 1.87 -7.26
CA ASN A 181 33.43 0.48 -7.71
C ASN A 181 32.44 -0.42 -6.93
N VAL A 182 31.40 0.12 -6.31
CA VAL A 182 30.30 -0.72 -5.79
C VAL A 182 29.43 -1.21 -6.94
N SER A 183 29.38 -2.52 -7.18
CA SER A 183 28.36 -3.14 -8.04
C SER A 183 27.06 -3.29 -7.26
N PHE A 184 25.90 -3.20 -7.92
CA PHE A 184 24.61 -3.50 -7.30
C PHE A 184 23.71 -4.28 -8.27
N ASN A 185 22.81 -5.07 -7.71
CA ASN A 185 21.74 -5.73 -8.47
C ASN A 185 20.48 -4.87 -8.47
N ARG A 186 19.56 -5.14 -9.38
CA ARG A 186 18.25 -4.46 -9.37
C ARG A 186 17.30 -5.15 -8.42
N ILE A 187 16.33 -4.39 -7.93
CA ILE A 187 15.28 -4.94 -7.10
C ILE A 187 14.37 -5.86 -7.93
N SER A 188 14.08 -7.06 -7.41
CA SER A 188 13.20 -8.00 -8.08
C SER A 188 11.75 -7.47 -8.08
N PRO A 189 10.99 -7.63 -9.18
CA PRO A 189 9.56 -7.28 -9.21
C PRO A 189 8.72 -7.96 -8.11
N ASN A 190 9.16 -9.13 -7.64
CA ASN A 190 8.45 -9.88 -6.60
C ASN A 190 8.82 -9.46 -5.17
N THR A 191 9.78 -8.56 -5.00
CA THR A 191 10.28 -8.15 -3.66
C THR A 191 9.17 -7.58 -2.81
N LEU A 192 8.33 -6.69 -3.37
CA LEU A 192 7.21 -6.13 -2.62
C LEU A 192 6.23 -7.21 -2.16
N GLN A 193 5.90 -8.16 -3.04
CA GLN A 193 4.96 -9.23 -2.70
C GLN A 193 5.52 -10.08 -1.55
N ALA A 194 6.80 -10.45 -1.61
CA ALA A 194 7.46 -11.17 -0.53
C ALA A 194 7.44 -10.39 0.80
N LEU A 195 7.69 -9.08 0.76
CA LEU A 195 7.62 -8.22 1.95
C LEU A 195 6.20 -8.15 2.54
N LEU A 196 5.16 -8.06 1.69
CA LEU A 196 3.77 -8.00 2.14
C LEU A 196 3.24 -9.34 2.65
N GLU A 197 3.80 -10.45 2.19
CA GLU A 197 3.48 -11.81 2.65
C GLU A 197 4.22 -12.20 3.93
N TYR A 198 5.37 -11.57 4.20
CA TYR A 198 6.19 -11.89 5.36
C TYR A 198 5.56 -11.40 6.68
N PRO A 199 5.26 -12.30 7.64
CA PRO A 199 4.54 -11.96 8.86
C PRO A 199 5.47 -11.45 9.97
N TYR A 200 6.21 -10.35 9.74
CA TYR A 200 7.22 -9.84 10.69
C TYR A 200 6.65 -9.47 12.07
N CYS A 201 5.35 -9.18 12.17
CA CYS A 201 4.65 -8.89 13.42
C CYS A 201 3.56 -9.93 13.75
N GLY A 202 3.74 -11.18 13.30
CA GLY A 202 2.83 -12.31 13.55
C GLY A 202 1.64 -12.42 12.58
N LYS A 203 1.34 -11.35 11.83
CA LYS A 203 0.41 -11.36 10.69
C LYS A 203 1.06 -10.67 9.50
N ASN A 204 0.71 -11.12 8.30
CA ASN A 204 1.12 -10.43 7.09
C ASN A 204 0.16 -9.27 6.75
N TYR A 205 0.55 -8.44 5.80
CA TYR A 205 -0.18 -7.22 5.47
C TYR A 205 -1.63 -7.49 5.04
N SER A 206 -1.84 -8.52 4.21
CA SER A 206 -3.16 -8.90 3.74
C SER A 206 -4.07 -9.35 4.89
N GLN A 207 -3.55 -10.14 5.83
CA GLN A 207 -4.28 -10.59 7.01
C GLN A 207 -4.66 -9.41 7.92
N LEU A 208 -3.79 -8.42 8.07
CA LEU A 208 -4.08 -7.20 8.82
C LEU A 208 -5.24 -6.44 8.18
N ILE A 209 -5.20 -6.22 6.87
CA ILE A 209 -6.29 -5.57 6.13
C ILE A 209 -7.62 -6.30 6.31
N TRP A 210 -7.66 -7.62 6.10
CA TRP A 210 -8.93 -8.36 6.19
C TRP A 210 -9.49 -8.39 7.62
N GLY A 211 -8.61 -8.40 8.64
CA GLY A 211 -9.05 -8.22 10.02
C GLY A 211 -9.69 -6.85 10.26
N HIS A 212 -9.13 -5.79 9.68
CA HIS A 212 -9.71 -4.43 9.72
C HIS A 212 -11.07 -4.35 9.01
N VAL A 213 -11.18 -4.92 7.81
CA VAL A 213 -12.44 -5.01 7.05
C VAL A 213 -13.55 -5.67 7.87
N GLU A 214 -13.25 -6.81 8.48
CA GLU A 214 -14.22 -7.59 9.26
C GLU A 214 -14.63 -6.85 10.54
N ASN A 215 -13.66 -6.37 11.31
CA ASN A 215 -13.93 -5.61 12.54
C ASN A 215 -14.76 -4.36 12.27
N PHE A 216 -14.44 -3.62 11.21
CA PHE A 216 -15.17 -2.41 10.85
C PHE A 216 -16.61 -2.72 10.43
N SER A 217 -16.79 -3.72 9.55
CA SER A 217 -18.11 -4.15 9.12
C SER A 217 -18.97 -4.58 10.31
N ASN A 218 -18.43 -5.43 11.19
CA ASN A 218 -19.13 -5.92 12.38
C ASN A 218 -19.49 -4.76 13.35
N LYS A 219 -18.60 -3.77 13.49
CA LYS A 219 -18.84 -2.59 14.34
C LYS A 219 -20.01 -1.75 13.81
N LEU A 220 -20.04 -1.48 12.50
CA LEU A 220 -21.12 -0.73 11.87
C LEU A 220 -22.46 -1.46 11.96
N GLU A 221 -22.48 -2.78 11.75
CA GLU A 221 -23.67 -3.60 11.93
C GLU A 221 -24.19 -3.62 13.37
N THR A 222 -23.28 -3.62 14.34
CA THR A 222 -23.62 -3.55 15.76
C THR A 222 -24.25 -2.21 16.09
N ILE A 223 -23.67 -1.10 15.61
CA ILE A 223 -24.22 0.25 15.79
C ILE A 223 -25.62 0.34 15.20
N LEU A 224 -25.79 -0.14 13.97
CA LEU A 224 -27.08 -0.19 13.29
C LEU A 224 -28.11 -1.00 14.09
N THR A 225 -27.79 -2.23 14.46
CA THR A 225 -28.71 -3.14 15.16
C THR A 225 -29.09 -2.57 16.53
N ALA A 226 -28.09 -2.15 17.32
CA ALA A 226 -28.32 -1.62 18.66
C ALA A 226 -29.11 -0.31 18.61
N GLY A 227 -28.81 0.59 17.67
CA GLY A 227 -29.55 1.84 17.57
C GLY A 227 -30.99 1.66 17.09
N ILE A 228 -31.26 0.65 16.24
CA ILE A 228 -32.63 0.26 15.87
C ILE A 228 -33.38 -0.32 17.07
N ILE A 229 -32.75 -1.18 17.88
CA ILE A 229 -33.42 -1.74 19.07
C ILE A 229 -33.70 -0.65 20.12
N GLN A 230 -32.83 0.34 20.23
CA GLN A 230 -32.88 1.38 21.26
C GLN A 230 -33.74 2.59 20.90
N GLY A 231 -34.32 2.68 19.71
CA GLY A 231 -35.07 3.90 19.36
C GLY A 231 -34.20 5.10 19.05
N LYS A 232 -32.92 4.91 18.65
CA LYS A 232 -32.04 6.05 18.38
C LYS A 232 -32.58 6.88 17.21
N SER A 233 -32.48 8.20 17.34
CA SER A 233 -32.78 9.09 16.21
C SER A 233 -31.78 8.89 15.07
N ASN A 234 -32.20 9.21 13.84
CA ASN A 234 -31.35 9.13 12.67
C ASN A 234 -30.04 9.93 12.85
N GLN A 235 -30.13 11.15 13.42
CA GLN A 235 -28.97 11.98 13.71
C GLN A 235 -27.99 11.28 14.67
N LYS A 236 -28.50 10.68 15.74
CA LYS A 236 -27.65 9.97 16.70
C LYS A 236 -27.00 8.73 16.09
N MET A 237 -27.71 8.03 15.21
CA MET A 237 -27.17 6.89 14.45
C MET A 237 -26.04 7.34 13.52
N ALA A 238 -26.24 8.41 12.76
CA ALA A 238 -25.24 8.99 11.87
C ALA A 238 -23.96 9.37 12.64
N ASP A 239 -24.10 10.02 13.79
CA ASP A 239 -22.96 10.39 14.65
C ASP A 239 -22.16 9.16 15.14
N ASP A 240 -22.84 8.11 15.57
CA ASP A 240 -22.19 6.89 16.07
C ASP A 240 -21.46 6.15 14.93
N LEU A 241 -22.03 6.13 13.72
CA LEU A 241 -21.40 5.57 12.52
C LEU A 241 -20.19 6.39 12.06
N MET A 242 -20.27 7.72 12.14
CA MET A 242 -19.16 8.62 11.80
C MET A 242 -17.98 8.34 12.74
N LYS A 243 -18.23 8.28 14.05
CA LYS A 243 -17.19 7.99 15.04
C LYS A 243 -16.51 6.63 14.82
N ALA A 244 -17.28 5.60 14.47
CA ALA A 244 -16.73 4.30 14.13
C ALA A 244 -15.86 4.36 12.87
N THR A 245 -16.33 5.08 11.84
CA THR A 245 -15.59 5.30 10.59
C THR A 245 -14.27 6.05 10.84
N GLU A 246 -14.29 7.11 11.65
CA GLU A 246 -13.09 7.87 12.01
C GLU A 246 -12.08 7.04 12.80
N THR A 247 -12.56 6.18 13.70
CA THR A 247 -11.72 5.27 14.49
C THR A 247 -11.04 4.24 13.58
N GLU A 248 -11.79 3.68 12.63
CA GLU A 248 -11.23 2.75 11.66
C GLU A 248 -10.24 3.43 10.72
N TYR A 249 -10.57 4.63 10.23
CA TYR A 249 -9.66 5.43 9.41
C TYR A 249 -8.32 5.68 10.13
N LYS A 250 -8.33 6.07 11.41
CA LYS A 250 -7.11 6.23 12.21
C LYS A 250 -6.30 4.93 12.31
N SER A 251 -7.00 3.80 12.44
CA SER A 251 -6.36 2.48 12.50
C SER A 251 -5.72 2.07 11.18
N ALA A 252 -6.41 2.32 10.08
CA ALA A 252 -5.91 2.12 8.73
C ALA A 252 -4.66 2.98 8.43
N ILE A 253 -4.66 4.26 8.81
CA ILE A 253 -3.48 5.13 8.65
C ILE A 253 -2.29 4.61 9.45
N ARG A 254 -2.52 4.19 10.70
CA ARG A 254 -1.45 3.62 11.53
C ARG A 254 -0.80 2.43 10.84
N LEU A 255 -1.60 1.54 10.24
CA LEU A 255 -1.10 0.42 9.45
C LEU A 255 -0.27 0.91 8.26
N VAL A 256 -0.83 1.77 7.41
CA VAL A 256 -0.15 2.32 6.22
C VAL A 256 1.19 2.98 6.56
N ARG A 257 1.24 3.79 7.63
CA ARG A 257 2.46 4.48 8.06
C ARG A 257 3.52 3.52 8.58
N THR A 258 3.10 2.52 9.36
CA THR A 258 4.02 1.51 9.90
C THR A 258 4.61 0.66 8.77
N GLU A 259 3.77 0.25 7.82
CA GLU A 259 4.18 -0.52 6.64
C GLU A 259 5.03 0.29 5.67
N THR A 260 4.77 1.60 5.54
CA THR A 260 5.65 2.52 4.80
C THR A 260 7.07 2.52 5.39
N ASN A 261 7.18 2.65 6.72
CA ASN A 261 8.48 2.62 7.39
C ASN A 261 9.15 1.25 7.25
N TYR A 262 8.40 0.15 7.39
CA TYR A 262 8.89 -1.21 7.14
C TYR A 262 9.45 -1.36 5.74
N ILE A 263 8.66 -1.04 4.70
CA ILE A 263 9.06 -1.22 3.30
C ILE A 263 10.25 -0.33 2.94
N SER A 264 10.27 0.92 3.40
CA SER A 264 11.42 1.81 3.18
C SER A 264 12.69 1.26 3.84
N ASN A 265 12.61 0.81 5.09
CA ASN A 265 13.78 0.26 5.78
C ASN A 265 14.22 -1.10 5.20
N GLN A 266 13.30 -1.94 4.72
CA GLN A 266 13.63 -3.18 4.01
C GLN A 266 14.29 -2.92 2.65
N ALA A 267 13.88 -1.86 1.95
CA ALA A 267 14.56 -1.40 0.74
C ALA A 267 16.00 -0.96 1.05
N THR A 268 16.19 -0.20 2.12
CA THR A 268 17.53 0.22 2.60
C THR A 268 18.39 -0.98 2.99
N LEU A 269 17.84 -1.96 3.72
CA LEU A 269 18.55 -3.19 4.09
C LEU A 269 18.99 -3.97 2.85
N SER A 270 18.10 -4.10 1.86
CA SER A 270 18.38 -4.76 0.60
C SER A 270 19.47 -4.03 -0.19
N ALA A 271 19.49 -2.69 -0.17
CA ALA A 271 20.53 -1.90 -0.80
C ALA A 271 21.88 -2.09 -0.10
N TYR A 272 21.92 -2.07 1.23
CA TYR A 272 23.12 -2.35 2.01
C TYR A 272 23.71 -3.72 1.68
N ASN A 273 22.89 -4.76 1.63
CA ASN A 273 23.33 -6.10 1.29
C ASN A 273 23.91 -6.17 -0.14
N ASN A 274 23.26 -5.51 -1.12
CA ASN A 274 23.76 -5.48 -2.50
C ASN A 274 25.04 -4.66 -2.66
N CYS A 275 25.27 -3.68 -1.79
CA CYS A 275 26.44 -2.82 -1.81
C CYS A 275 27.56 -3.30 -0.87
N ASN A 276 27.45 -4.51 -0.31
CA ASN A 276 28.41 -5.09 0.64
C ASN A 276 28.68 -4.20 1.87
N VAL A 277 27.65 -3.54 2.39
CA VAL A 277 27.73 -2.82 3.66
C VAL A 277 27.66 -3.84 4.80
N GLU A 278 28.71 -3.92 5.63
CA GLU A 278 28.78 -4.92 6.71
C GLU A 278 28.05 -4.50 7.98
N ARG A 279 28.01 -3.20 8.27
CA ARG A 279 27.47 -2.64 9.51
C ARG A 279 26.54 -1.47 9.21
N TYR A 280 25.54 -1.31 10.05
CA TYR A 280 24.65 -0.14 10.04
C TYR A 280 24.56 0.46 11.43
N MET A 281 24.23 1.74 11.48
CA MET A 281 23.90 2.44 12.71
C MET A 281 22.42 2.80 12.69
N PHE A 282 21.74 2.57 13.81
CA PHE A 282 20.34 2.92 13.98
C PHE A 282 20.20 4.44 14.17
N LEU A 283 19.29 5.05 13.41
CA LEU A 283 19.03 6.49 13.43
C LEU A 283 17.59 6.75 13.85
N ALA A 284 17.39 7.23 15.07
CA ALA A 284 16.09 7.67 15.54
C ALA A 284 15.78 9.09 15.04
N THR A 285 14.54 9.33 14.61
CA THR A 285 14.05 10.71 14.48
C THR A 285 13.88 11.28 15.87
N LEU A 286 14.85 12.05 16.39
CA LEU A 286 14.83 12.64 17.73
C LEU A 286 13.97 13.92 17.78
N ASP A 287 12.67 13.75 17.98
CA ASP A 287 11.71 14.83 18.23
C ASP A 287 10.87 14.54 19.50
N LEU A 288 9.90 15.42 19.79
CA LEU A 288 9.04 15.28 20.96
C LEU A 288 8.14 14.02 20.93
N ARG A 289 8.08 13.31 19.79
CA ARG A 289 7.23 12.13 19.58
C ARG A 289 8.05 10.84 19.49
N THR A 290 9.37 10.90 19.61
CA THR A 290 10.23 9.70 19.61
C THR A 290 9.97 8.86 20.85
N SER A 291 9.73 7.57 20.64
CA SER A 291 9.59 6.62 21.74
C SER A 291 10.92 6.43 22.48
N GLU A 292 10.84 6.05 23.76
CA GLU A 292 12.03 5.67 24.54
C GLU A 292 12.78 4.49 23.91
N LEU A 293 12.04 3.54 23.31
CA LEU A 293 12.63 2.43 22.56
C LEU A 293 13.51 2.92 21.41
N CYS A 294 13.02 3.85 20.59
CA CYS A 294 13.82 4.43 19.51
C CYS A 294 15.00 5.24 20.03
N LYS A 295 14.83 6.00 21.12
CA LYS A 295 15.92 6.76 21.75
C LYS A 295 17.02 5.86 22.28
N ASP A 296 16.67 4.74 22.92
CA ASP A 296 17.64 3.75 23.41
C ASP A 296 18.47 3.17 22.26
N LYS A 297 17.87 2.96 21.09
CA LYS A 297 18.58 2.40 19.93
C LYS A 297 19.40 3.41 19.16
N ASP A 298 19.21 4.71 19.38
CA ASP A 298 19.86 5.75 18.59
C ASP A 298 21.39 5.68 18.67
N ASN A 299 22.05 5.81 17.53
CA ASN A 299 23.51 5.70 17.35
C ASN A 299 24.14 4.35 17.74
N LYS A 300 23.36 3.32 18.05
CA LYS A 300 23.90 1.96 18.25
C LYS A 300 24.19 1.33 16.88
N ASP A 301 25.37 0.74 16.77
CA ASP A 301 25.84 0.03 15.59
C ASP A 301 25.57 -1.47 15.70
N TYR A 302 25.20 -2.07 14.58
CA TYR A 302 24.86 -3.49 14.47
C TYR A 302 25.44 -4.03 13.17
N LYS A 303 25.72 -5.34 13.15
CA LYS A 303 26.03 -6.01 11.90
C LYS A 303 24.78 -6.18 11.05
N LEU A 304 24.95 -6.14 9.73
CA LEU A 304 23.84 -6.26 8.78
C LEU A 304 23.16 -7.63 8.86
N ASP A 305 23.92 -8.71 9.07
CA ASP A 305 23.44 -10.09 9.16
C ASP A 305 22.60 -10.36 10.43
N GLU A 306 22.83 -9.58 11.49
CA GLU A 306 22.09 -9.63 12.75
C GLU A 306 20.82 -8.75 12.74
N ALA A 307 20.45 -8.14 11.61
CA ALA A 307 19.30 -7.25 11.51
C ALA A 307 17.96 -7.98 11.74
N VAL A 308 17.27 -7.60 12.81
CA VAL A 308 15.96 -8.14 13.21
C VAL A 308 14.97 -6.98 13.39
N VAL A 309 13.95 -6.98 12.53
CA VAL A 309 12.86 -6.00 12.55
C VAL A 309 12.14 -6.05 13.90
N GLY A 310 11.90 -4.90 14.50
CA GLY A 310 11.23 -4.80 15.80
C GLY A 310 12.17 -4.87 17.01
N PHE A 311 13.45 -5.19 16.81
CA PHE A 311 14.43 -5.31 17.89
C PHE A 311 15.62 -4.36 17.72
N ASN A 312 16.47 -4.60 16.71
CA ASN A 312 17.61 -3.76 16.36
C ASN A 312 17.48 -3.14 14.95
N TYR A 313 16.38 -3.42 14.25
CA TYR A 313 16.07 -2.84 12.95
C TYR A 313 14.64 -2.26 12.94
N PRO A 314 14.40 -1.07 12.37
CA PRO A 314 13.07 -0.46 12.31
C PRO A 314 12.10 -1.20 11.36
N PRO A 315 10.77 -1.07 11.56
CA PRO A 315 10.08 -0.34 12.63
C PRO A 315 10.09 -1.08 13.97
N LEU A 316 10.27 -0.34 15.08
CA LEU A 316 10.21 -0.91 16.44
C LEU A 316 8.80 -0.89 17.04
N HIS A 317 7.91 -0.03 16.55
CA HIS A 317 6.57 0.17 17.09
C HIS A 317 5.64 0.78 16.02
N PRO A 318 4.32 0.79 16.24
CA PRO A 318 3.40 1.50 15.36
C PRO A 318 3.77 2.99 15.26
N HIS A 319 3.69 3.55 14.04
CA HIS A 319 4.15 4.93 13.74
C HIS A 319 5.66 5.18 13.95
N CYS A 320 6.50 4.15 13.95
CA CYS A 320 7.95 4.34 13.95
C CYS A 320 8.38 5.20 12.74
N ARG A 321 9.31 6.12 12.98
CA ARG A 321 9.94 6.97 11.95
C ARG A 321 11.45 6.81 11.93
N SER A 322 11.99 5.88 12.71
CA SER A 322 13.41 5.57 12.70
C SER A 322 13.83 4.97 11.36
N THR A 323 15.10 5.14 11.05
CA THR A 323 15.77 4.59 9.88
C THR A 323 17.18 4.15 10.27
N THR A 324 18.03 3.86 9.28
CA THR A 324 19.41 3.44 9.48
C THR A 324 20.34 4.20 8.55
N ILE A 325 21.61 4.27 8.93
CA ILE A 325 22.68 4.76 8.07
C ILE A 325 23.78 3.69 7.96
N PRO A 326 24.48 3.59 6.82
CA PRO A 326 25.60 2.66 6.72
C PRO A 326 26.74 3.14 7.63
N PHE A 327 27.50 2.18 8.16
CA PHE A 327 28.68 2.46 8.98
C PHE A 327 29.91 1.83 8.31
N PHE A 328 30.94 2.65 8.06
CA PHE A 328 32.20 2.24 7.45
C PHE A 328 33.34 2.52 8.44
N GLU A 329 34.18 1.52 8.73
CA GLU A 329 35.32 1.64 9.65
C GLU A 329 36.49 2.42 9.03
N ASP A 330 36.71 2.23 7.72
CA ASP A 330 37.73 2.92 6.93
C ASP A 330 37.08 4.05 6.13
N LEU A 331 37.36 5.28 6.55
CA LEU A 331 36.83 6.50 5.93
C LEU A 331 37.95 7.20 5.18
N GLU A 332 37.91 7.19 3.85
CA GLU A 332 38.77 8.06 3.03
C GLU A 332 38.16 9.45 2.87
N GLU A 333 39.01 10.45 2.58
CA GLU A 333 38.57 11.83 2.39
C GLU A 333 37.75 11.97 1.10
N PHE A 334 36.54 12.51 1.24
CA PHE A 334 35.55 12.55 0.16
C PHE A 334 35.97 13.42 -1.03
N ASP A 335 36.00 12.82 -2.23
CA ASP A 335 36.07 13.57 -3.48
C ASP A 335 34.67 13.71 -4.12
N ASN A 336 34.00 14.84 -3.83
CA ASN A 336 32.69 15.18 -4.40
C ASN A 336 32.76 15.63 -5.88
N THR A 337 33.93 15.64 -6.53
CA THR A 337 34.11 16.33 -7.82
C THR A 337 33.69 15.54 -9.07
N LYS A 338 33.23 14.29 -8.92
CA LYS A 338 32.86 13.41 -10.07
C LYS A 338 31.48 12.75 -10.00
N SER A 339 30.51 13.34 -9.28
CA SER A 339 29.18 12.72 -9.19
C SER A 339 28.27 13.11 -10.36
N LEU A 340 27.78 12.11 -11.09
CA LEU A 340 26.57 12.24 -11.92
C LEU A 340 25.39 12.69 -11.03
N SER A 341 24.44 13.44 -11.58
CA SER A 341 23.17 13.67 -10.88
C SER A 341 22.40 12.36 -10.73
N TYR A 342 21.48 12.27 -9.74
CA TYR A 342 20.65 11.07 -9.56
C TYR A 342 19.89 10.71 -10.84
N GLU A 343 19.36 11.70 -11.57
CA GLU A 343 18.62 11.45 -12.81
C GLU A 343 19.50 10.85 -13.92
N GLU A 344 20.72 11.36 -14.08
CA GLU A 344 21.68 10.84 -15.06
C GLU A 344 22.17 9.45 -14.66
N TRP A 345 22.45 9.25 -13.38
CA TRP A 345 22.83 7.96 -12.82
C TRP A 345 21.72 6.92 -13.03
N TYR A 346 20.47 7.26 -12.71
CA TYR A 346 19.32 6.38 -12.86
C TYR A 346 19.11 5.99 -14.33
N LYS A 347 19.20 6.96 -15.26
CA LYS A 347 19.12 6.67 -16.69
C LYS A 347 20.24 5.71 -17.15
N LYS A 348 21.47 5.97 -16.71
CA LYS A 348 22.65 5.20 -17.13
C LYS A 348 22.68 3.77 -16.58
N TYR A 349 22.34 3.57 -15.31
CA TYR A 349 22.53 2.27 -14.63
C TYR A 349 21.22 1.52 -14.37
N VAL A 350 20.07 2.20 -14.35
CA VAL A 350 18.75 1.58 -14.11
C VAL A 350 17.92 1.49 -15.39
N VAL A 351 17.84 2.54 -16.23
CA VAL A 351 16.97 2.54 -17.44
C VAL A 351 17.63 1.89 -18.67
N ASN A 352 18.94 2.05 -18.88
CA ASN A 352 19.68 1.58 -20.07
C ASN A 352 19.87 0.05 -20.22
N ASP A 353 19.09 -0.73 -19.48
CA ASP A 353 19.00 -2.18 -19.63
C ASP A 353 17.58 -2.50 -20.12
N SER A 354 17.52 -3.33 -21.16
CA SER A 354 16.34 -3.67 -21.94
C SER A 354 15.13 -4.08 -21.08
N ASN A 355 15.35 -4.70 -19.91
CA ASN A 355 14.29 -5.16 -19.01
C ASN A 355 13.62 -4.06 -18.15
N MET A 356 14.30 -2.95 -17.85
CA MET A 356 13.68 -1.85 -17.07
C MET A 356 12.89 -0.87 -17.93
N ASN A 357 13.29 -0.66 -19.19
CA ASN A 357 12.43 0.01 -20.17
C ASN A 357 11.07 -0.69 -20.31
N ILE A 358 11.05 -2.01 -20.10
CA ILE A 358 9.87 -2.85 -20.13
C ILE A 358 9.06 -2.72 -18.83
N ALA A 359 9.72 -2.78 -17.66
CA ALA A 359 9.09 -2.58 -16.35
C ALA A 359 8.49 -1.17 -16.17
N GLU A 360 9.22 -0.12 -16.55
CA GLU A 360 8.75 1.26 -16.48
C GLU A 360 7.58 1.50 -17.45
N LYS A 361 7.62 0.89 -18.64
CA LYS A 361 6.46 0.87 -19.54
C LYS A 361 5.28 0.12 -18.92
N ALA A 362 5.49 -0.98 -18.20
CA ALA A 362 4.42 -1.70 -17.52
C ALA A 362 3.81 -0.86 -16.38
N ILE A 363 4.64 -0.14 -15.60
CA ILE A 363 4.17 0.75 -14.53
C ILE A 363 3.40 1.94 -15.11
N LYS A 364 3.96 2.64 -16.11
CA LYS A 364 3.31 3.77 -16.78
C LYS A 364 1.99 3.37 -17.45
N ASN A 365 1.93 2.16 -18.02
CA ASN A 365 0.73 1.66 -18.71
C ASN A 365 -0.22 0.85 -17.82
N LYS A 366 0.05 0.69 -16.51
CA LYS A 366 -0.69 -0.19 -15.58
C LYS A 366 -2.21 0.00 -15.68
N SER A 367 -2.69 1.24 -15.71
CA SER A 367 -4.12 1.56 -15.85
C SER A 367 -4.72 1.13 -17.21
N ALA A 368 -3.99 1.37 -18.30
CA ALA A 368 -4.41 0.95 -19.64
C ALA A 368 -4.39 -0.58 -19.78
N ASP A 369 -3.36 -1.23 -19.23
CA ASP A 369 -3.21 -2.67 -19.24
C ASP A 369 -4.30 -3.37 -18.44
N LYS A 370 -4.71 -2.80 -17.30
CA LYS A 370 -5.79 -3.35 -16.48
C LYS A 370 -7.12 -3.32 -17.23
N LYS A 371 -7.39 -2.24 -17.98
CA LYS A 371 -8.56 -2.17 -18.89
C LYS A 371 -8.46 -3.22 -20.01
N GLN A 372 -7.28 -3.37 -20.60
CA GLN A 372 -7.05 -4.35 -21.64
C GLN A 372 -7.23 -5.79 -21.12
N TYR A 373 -6.66 -6.10 -19.96
CA TYR A 373 -6.79 -7.40 -19.29
C TYR A 373 -8.25 -7.75 -19.02
N LYS A 374 -9.04 -6.82 -18.46
CA LYS A 374 -10.48 -7.03 -18.23
C LYS A 374 -11.22 -7.39 -19.52
N LYS A 375 -10.92 -6.70 -20.62
CA LYS A 375 -11.50 -6.97 -21.94
C LYS A 375 -11.09 -8.32 -22.51
N TYR A 376 -9.83 -8.71 -22.31
CA TYR A 376 -9.32 -10.01 -22.77
C TYR A 376 -9.94 -11.14 -21.96
N LYS A 377 -10.02 -10.99 -20.64
CA LYS A 377 -10.64 -11.95 -19.72
C LYS A 377 -12.12 -12.17 -20.03
N SER A 378 -12.87 -11.11 -20.36
CA SER A 378 -14.29 -11.24 -20.71
C SER A 378 -14.56 -12.01 -21.99
N ILE A 379 -13.60 -12.05 -22.94
CA ILE A 379 -13.77 -12.75 -24.22
C ILE A 379 -13.12 -14.14 -24.20
N LEU A 380 -11.91 -14.25 -23.63
CA LEU A 380 -11.13 -15.49 -23.61
C LEU A 380 -11.56 -16.43 -22.48
N GLY A 381 -12.10 -15.93 -21.37
CA GLY A 381 -12.50 -16.76 -20.23
C GLY A 381 -11.30 -17.45 -19.59
N SER A 382 -11.32 -18.79 -19.52
CA SER A 382 -10.25 -19.63 -18.99
C SER A 382 -8.93 -19.53 -19.76
N ASP A 383 -8.98 -19.13 -21.03
CA ASP A 383 -7.81 -19.05 -21.92
C ASP A 383 -7.02 -17.74 -21.74
N ALA A 384 -7.52 -16.81 -20.91
CA ALA A 384 -6.81 -15.60 -20.54
C ALA A 384 -5.75 -15.88 -19.45
N PRO A 385 -4.73 -15.01 -19.30
CA PRO A 385 -3.85 -15.06 -18.14
C PRO A 385 -4.64 -15.04 -16.81
N LYS A 386 -4.19 -15.85 -15.83
CA LYS A 386 -4.95 -16.10 -14.59
C LYS A 386 -5.09 -14.82 -13.76
N THR A 387 -4.01 -14.05 -13.66
CA THR A 387 -3.97 -12.77 -12.95
C THR A 387 -3.63 -11.60 -13.88
N PHE A 388 -3.81 -10.39 -13.36
CA PHE A 388 -3.37 -9.18 -14.05
C PHE A 388 -1.83 -9.10 -14.11
N GLU A 389 -1.13 -9.50 -13.04
CA GLU A 389 0.34 -9.62 -13.07
C GLU A 389 0.79 -10.59 -14.17
N ASP A 390 0.15 -11.77 -14.31
CA ASP A 390 0.49 -12.73 -15.36
C ASP A 390 0.30 -12.13 -16.76
N PHE A 391 -0.73 -11.30 -16.93
CA PHE A 391 -1.00 -10.59 -18.18
C PHE A 391 0.08 -9.55 -18.48
N GLN A 392 0.44 -8.69 -17.52
CA GLN A 392 1.52 -7.72 -17.73
C GLN A 392 2.87 -8.41 -17.93
N ASN A 393 3.18 -9.44 -17.14
CA ASN A 393 4.41 -10.21 -17.29
C ASN A 393 4.51 -10.82 -18.68
N THR A 394 3.43 -11.44 -19.16
CA THR A 394 3.40 -12.00 -20.52
C THR A 394 3.51 -10.89 -21.58
N LYS A 395 2.75 -9.80 -21.44
CA LYS A 395 2.72 -8.69 -22.41
C LYS A 395 4.08 -8.04 -22.62
N TYR A 396 4.83 -7.86 -21.54
CA TYR A 396 6.03 -7.03 -21.52
C TYR A 396 7.31 -7.85 -21.58
N TYR A 397 7.34 -9.05 -20.99
CA TYR A 397 8.54 -9.90 -20.91
C TYR A 397 8.47 -11.15 -21.79
N ASN A 398 7.33 -11.47 -22.41
CA ASN A 398 7.18 -12.62 -23.31
C ASN A 398 6.37 -12.28 -24.57
N VAL A 399 7.03 -11.60 -25.52
CA VAL A 399 6.41 -11.05 -26.73
C VAL A 399 5.73 -12.12 -27.59
N GLU A 400 6.32 -13.32 -27.69
CA GLU A 400 5.77 -14.45 -28.45
C GLU A 400 4.44 -14.93 -27.85
N LYS A 401 4.43 -15.23 -26.55
CA LYS A 401 3.22 -15.68 -25.84
C LYS A 401 2.14 -14.61 -25.83
N TYR A 402 2.50 -13.33 -25.75
CA TYR A 402 1.52 -12.25 -25.87
C TYR A 402 0.92 -12.13 -27.29
N SER A 403 1.73 -12.40 -28.33
CA SER A 403 1.25 -12.46 -29.72
C SER A 403 0.19 -13.54 -29.91
N GLU A 404 0.38 -14.71 -29.29
CA GLU A 404 -0.60 -15.80 -29.29
C GLU A 404 -1.90 -15.38 -28.60
N ILE A 405 -1.83 -14.77 -27.41
CA ILE A 405 -3.00 -14.27 -26.68
C ILE A 405 -3.77 -13.25 -27.52
N LYS A 406 -3.07 -12.36 -28.22
CA LYS A 406 -3.67 -11.35 -29.12
C LYS A 406 -4.38 -12.00 -30.31
N LYS A 407 -3.78 -13.04 -30.91
CA LYS A 407 -4.39 -13.83 -31.99
C LYS A 407 -5.65 -14.55 -31.50
N SER A 408 -5.58 -15.26 -30.38
CA SER A 408 -6.71 -15.96 -29.77
C SER A 408 -7.87 -15.02 -29.47
N TYR A 409 -7.57 -13.84 -28.89
CA TYR A 409 -8.58 -12.82 -28.62
C TYR A 409 -9.28 -12.36 -29.91
N SER A 410 -8.51 -12.07 -30.96
CA SER A 410 -9.04 -11.62 -32.25
C SER A 410 -9.96 -12.65 -32.89
N SER A 411 -9.55 -13.92 -32.91
CA SER A 411 -10.33 -15.04 -33.45
C SER A 411 -11.64 -15.25 -32.70
N LYS A 412 -11.60 -15.32 -31.36
CA LYS A 412 -12.79 -15.56 -30.51
C LYS A 412 -13.77 -14.38 -30.59
N ASN A 413 -13.27 -13.15 -30.62
CA ASN A 413 -14.09 -11.95 -30.79
C ASN A 413 -14.75 -11.89 -32.19
N ARG A 414 -14.07 -12.34 -33.25
CA ARG A 414 -14.65 -12.43 -34.60
C ARG A 414 -15.77 -13.47 -34.66
N MET A 415 -15.61 -14.61 -33.99
CA MET A 415 -16.64 -15.64 -33.88
C MET A 415 -17.88 -15.13 -33.15
N LEU A 416 -17.71 -14.48 -31.99
CA LEU A 416 -18.81 -13.91 -31.22
C LEU A 416 -19.61 -12.85 -32.00
N LYS A 417 -18.93 -12.01 -32.80
CA LYS A 417 -19.59 -11.04 -33.68
C LYS A 417 -20.39 -11.71 -34.80
N LYS A 418 -19.87 -12.77 -35.41
CA LYS A 418 -20.61 -13.55 -36.42
C LYS A 418 -21.84 -14.23 -35.83
N GLN A 419 -21.74 -14.74 -34.60
CA GLN A 419 -22.86 -15.37 -33.90
C GLN A 419 -23.96 -14.35 -33.54
N LYS A 420 -23.60 -13.13 -33.13
CA LYS A 420 -24.58 -12.05 -32.92
C LYS A 420 -25.29 -11.67 -34.22
N ASN A 421 -24.55 -11.45 -35.30
CA ASN A 421 -25.14 -11.09 -36.59
C ASN A 421 -26.03 -12.19 -37.20
N ASN A 422 -25.82 -13.47 -36.84
CA ASN A 422 -26.67 -14.58 -37.28
C ASN A 422 -27.89 -14.81 -36.38
N ASN A 423 -27.95 -14.21 -35.19
CA ASN A 423 -29.09 -14.30 -34.27
C ASN A 423 -30.03 -13.08 -34.36
N ASP A 424 -29.63 -12.04 -35.11
CA ASP A 424 -30.42 -10.83 -35.41
C ASP A 424 -31.09 -10.89 -36.81
N ILE A 425 -31.09 -12.07 -37.45
CA ILE A 425 -31.85 -12.45 -38.66
C ILE A 425 -32.78 -13.58 -38.25
#